data_AF-A0A6S6TXD0-F1
#
_entry.id   AF-A0A6S6TXD0-F1
#
_cell.length_a   1.000
_cell.length_b   1.000
_cell.length_c   1.000
_cell.angle_alpha   90.00
_cell.angle_beta   90.00
_cell.angle_gamma   90.00
#
_symmetry.space_group_name_H-M   'P 1'
#
loop_
_entity.id
_entity.type
_entity.pdbx_description
1 polymer ?
#
loop_
_entity_poly.entity_id
_entity_poly.type
_entity_poly.pdbx_seq_one_letter_code
_entity_poly.pdbx_strand_id
1 'polypeptide(L)' 'MSESNQPSVRMYSTRFCPYCIRARMLLKGKGVAYEDISVGNDADLWAEMSSLSGQNTVPQIFI' A
#
# COMPACT_ATOMS: atom_id res chain seq x y z
N MET A 1 -4.93 2.43 -27.92
CA MET A 1 -3.82 2.98 -27.10
C MET A 1 -4.51 3.91 -26.12
N SER A 2 -4.74 3.60 -24.85
CA SER A 2 -3.87 2.91 -23.89
C SER A 2 -4.74 2.32 -22.77
N GLU A 3 -4.70 1.01 -22.56
CA GLU A 3 -5.30 0.36 -21.39
C GLU A 3 -4.32 0.53 -20.24
N SER A 4 -4.60 1.51 -19.38
CA SER A 4 -3.84 1.77 -18.17
C SER A 4 -4.11 0.64 -17.17
N ASN A 5 -3.34 -0.44 -17.28
CA ASN A 5 -3.24 -1.46 -16.24
C ASN A 5 -2.52 -0.86 -15.03
N GLN A 6 -3.19 0.02 -14.29
CA GLN A 6 -2.76 0.36 -12.94
C GLN A 6 -2.76 -0.94 -12.12
N PRO A 7 -1.76 -1.16 -11.25
CA PRO A 7 -1.88 -2.24 -10.28
C PRO A 7 -3.18 -2.01 -9.51
N SER A 8 -4.13 -2.94 -9.65
CA SER A 8 -5.44 -2.81 -8.98
C SER A 8 -5.27 -2.72 -7.48
N VAL A 9 -4.14 -3.19 -6.94
CA VAL A 9 -3.86 -3.18 -5.51
C VAL A 9 -2.72 -2.22 -5.17
N ARG A 10 -2.99 -1.26 -4.29
CA ARG A 10 -1.98 -0.39 -3.67
C ARG A 10 -1.87 -0.70 -2.18
N MET A 11 -0.67 -0.93 -1.70
CA MET A 11 -0.38 -1.16 -0.30
C MET A 11 0.49 -0.04 0.24
N TYR A 12 -0.05 0.76 1.16
CA TYR A 12 0.73 1.74 1.91
C TYR A 12 1.41 1.06 3.09
N SER A 13 2.73 1.19 3.16
CA SER A 13 3.58 0.49 4.11
C SER A 13 4.63 1.41 4.71
N THR A 14 5.26 0.99 5.81
CA THR A 14 6.43 1.68 6.37
C THR A 14 7.63 0.75 6.45
N ARG A 15 8.82 1.34 6.41
CA ARG A 15 10.10 0.62 6.40
C ARG A 15 10.31 -0.25 7.64
N PHE A 16 9.77 0.15 8.78
CA PHE A 16 9.90 -0.53 10.07
C PHE A 16 8.54 -0.95 10.62
N CYS A 17 7.81 -1.80 9.89
CA CYS A 17 6.55 -2.36 10.39
C CYS A 17 6.47 -3.88 10.17
N PRO A 18 6.37 -4.69 11.24
CA PRO A 18 6.27 -6.14 11.11
C PRO A 18 4.95 -6.58 10.46
N TYR A 19 3.89 -5.77 10.53
CA TYR A 19 2.61 -6.03 9.86
C TYR A 19 2.68 -5.80 8.35
N CYS A 20 3.43 -4.79 7.90
CA CYS A 20 3.66 -4.54 6.48
C CYS A 20 4.39 -5.70 5.80
N ILE A 21 5.37 -6.31 6.49
CA ILE A 21 6.07 -7.49 6.00
C ILE A 21 5.09 -8.66 5.81
N ARG A 22 4.19 -8.90 6.79
CA ARG A 22 3.17 -9.95 6.68
C ARG A 22 2.19 -9.70 5.53
N ALA A 23 1.76 -8.45 5.34
CA ALA A 23 0.88 -8.07 4.23
C ALA A 23 1.52 -8.36 2.86
N ARG A 24 2.79 -8.00 2.67
CA ARG A 24 3.56 -8.37 1.46
C ARG A 24 3.60 -9.87 1.22
N MET A 25 3.89 -10.66 2.27
CA MET A 25 3.93 -12.11 2.17
C MET A 25 2.57 -12.69 1.81
N LEU A 26 1.48 -12.15 2.36
CA LEU A 26 0.12 -12.57 2.05
C LEU A 26 -0.23 -12.29 0.57
N LEU A 27 0.05 -11.07 0.09
CA LEU A 27 -0.21 -10.68 -1.30
C LEU A 27 0.65 -11.50 -2.28
N LYS A 28 1.93 -11.72 -1.93
CA LYS A 28 2.83 -12.60 -2.69
C LYS A 28 2.33 -14.04 -2.73
N GLY A 29 1.86 -14.58 -1.60
CA GLY A 29 1.26 -15.92 -1.52
C GLY A 29 -0.03 -16.06 -2.32
N LYS A 30 -0.78 -14.97 -2.48
CA LYS A 30 -1.98 -14.90 -3.34
C LYS A 30 -1.66 -14.70 -4.82
N GLY A 31 -0.41 -14.42 -5.20
CA GLY A 31 -0.02 -14.14 -6.59
C GLY A 31 -0.61 -12.84 -7.14
N VAL A 32 -1.01 -11.92 -6.27
CA VAL A 32 -1.62 -10.65 -6.68
C VAL A 32 -0.52 -9.63 -6.97
N ALA A 33 -0.62 -8.94 -8.11
CA ALA A 33 0.24 -7.80 -8.39
C ALA A 33 -0.21 -6.61 -7.53
N TYR A 34 0.70 -6.04 -6.76
CA TYR A 34 0.44 -4.88 -5.92
C TYR A 34 1.59 -3.89 -5.99
N GLU A 35 1.27 -2.63 -5.73
CA GLU A 35 2.23 -1.55 -5.56
C GLU A 35 2.53 -1.34 -4.07
N ASP A 36 3.81 -1.34 -3.69
CA ASP A 36 4.22 -1.06 -2.30
C ASP A 36 4.67 0.39 -2.17
N ILE A 37 3.84 1.19 -1.51
CA ILE A 37 4.03 2.62 -1.34
C ILE A 37 4.54 2.88 0.08
N SER A 38 5.81 3.25 0.22
CA SER A 38 6.41 3.53 1.53
C SER A 38 6.06 4.94 2.02
N VAL A 39 5.10 5.06 2.93
CA VAL A 39 4.70 6.35 3.53
C VAL A 39 5.67 6.87 4.58
N GLY A 40 6.61 6.04 5.07
CA GLY A 40 7.42 6.36 6.26
C GLY A 40 8.19 7.69 6.25
N ASN A 41 8.56 8.21 5.07
CA ASN A 41 9.28 9.47 4.92
C ASN A 41 8.56 10.50 4.02
N ASP A 42 7.32 10.21 3.64
CA ASP A 42 6.58 11.01 2.67
C ASP A 42 5.25 11.47 3.28
N ALA A 43 5.23 12.74 3.67
CA ALA A 43 4.08 13.35 4.33
C ALA A 43 2.88 13.50 3.39
N ASP A 44 3.12 13.65 2.08
CA ASP A 44 2.07 13.79 1.09
C ASP A 44 1.35 12.45 0.90
N LEU A 45 2.11 11.35 0.82
CA LEU A 45 1.54 9.99 0.77
C LEU A 45 0.79 9.62 2.07
N TRP A 46 1.25 10.11 3.22
CA TRP A 46 0.50 9.97 4.49
C TRP A 46 -0.84 10.72 4.45
N ALA A 47 -0.84 11.96 3.94
CA ALA A 47 -2.05 12.75 3.81
C ALA A 47 -3.03 12.10 2.83
N GLU A 48 -2.55 11.58 1.70
CA GLU A 48 -3.35 10.82 0.74
C GLU A 48 -3.95 9.57 1.39
N MET A 49 -3.13 8.72 2.02
CA MET A 49 -3.58 7.51 2.71
C MET A 49 -4.62 7.81 3.80
N SER A 50 -4.39 8.87 4.60
CA SER A 50 -5.33 9.32 5.62
C SER A 50 -6.63 9.84 5.01
N SER A 51 -6.57 10.55 3.87
CA SER A 51 -7.76 11.03 3.18
C SER A 51 -8.57 9.88 2.57
N LEU A 52 -7.89 8.81 2.13
CA LEU A 52 -8.54 7.64 1.53
C LEU A 52 -9.16 6.71 2.59
N SER A 53 -8.44 6.42 3.68
CA SER A 53 -8.89 5.47 4.71
C SER A 53 -9.59 6.12 5.91
N GLY A 54 -9.41 7.43 6.11
CA GLY A 54 -9.76 8.11 7.35
C GLY A 54 -8.88 7.71 8.55
N GLN A 55 -7.83 6.91 8.33
CA GLN A 55 -6.98 6.34 9.38
C GLN A 55 -5.51 6.66 9.16
N ASN A 56 -4.78 6.82 10.27
CA ASN A 56 -3.35 7.11 10.30
C ASN A 56 -2.53 5.88 10.72
N THR A 57 -2.90 4.69 10.27
CA THR A 57 -2.27 3.43 10.66
C THR A 57 -1.84 2.66 9.43
N VAL A 58 -0.70 1.97 9.49
CA VAL A 58 -0.22 1.05 8.45
C VAL A 58 -0.22 -0.39 8.96
N PRO A 59 -0.37 -1.41 8.10
CA PRO A 59 -0.55 -1.34 6.64
C PRO A 59 -1.98 -0.99 6.22
N GLN A 60 -2.12 -0.21 5.14
CA GLN A 60 -3.40 0.01 4.45
C GLN A 60 -3.31 -0.59 3.05
N ILE A 61 -4.32 -1.37 2.65
CA ILE A 61 -4.40 -2.00 1.33
C ILE A 61 -5.66 -1.50 0.65
N PHE A 62 -5.51 -0.94 -0.54
CA PHE A 62 -6.59 -0.48 -1.41
C PHE A 62 -6.64 -1.38 -2.63
N ILE A 63 -7.86 -1.71 -3.09
CA ILE A 63 -8.19 -2.56 -4.24
C ILE A 63 -9.15 -1.78 -5.15
#